data_AF-A0A4T0UJ39-F1
#
_entry.id   AF-A0A4T0UJ39-F1
#
_cell.length_a   1.000
_cell.length_b   1.000
_cell.length_c   1.000
_cell.angle_alpha   90.00
_cell.angle_beta   90.00
_cell.angle_gamma   90.00
#
_symmetry.space_group_name_H-M   'P 1'
#
loop_
_entity.id
_entity.type
_entity.pdbx_description
1 polymer ?
#
loop_
_entity_poly.entity_id
_entity_poly.type
_entity_poly.pdbx_seq_one_letter_code
_entity_poly.pdbx_strand_id
1 'polypeptide(L)'
;MAETAPLLCGRSPYPTELLIRLLVIQQQFNLSDSQLESQVLDRASIRRFLGIRDSDKVPNRNTVWAFRERLVQAGLGASLFEEVNRQLQAEGYLARCGQIIDATLVPVPTQRNGRTENA
;
A
#
# COMPACT_ATOMS: atom_id res chain seq x y z
N MET A 1 -15.27 30.95 8.58
CA MET A 1 -16.40 30.76 7.64
C MET A 1 -16.47 29.28 7.33
N ALA A 2 -17.47 28.59 7.87
CA ALA A 2 -17.63 27.15 7.74
C ALA A 2 -18.41 26.86 6.46
N GLU A 3 -17.74 26.39 5.43
CA GLU A 3 -18.38 25.94 4.19
C GLU A 3 -18.90 24.52 4.42
N THR A 4 -20.20 24.42 4.70
CA THR A 4 -20.94 23.17 4.78
C THR A 4 -21.21 22.63 3.38
N ALA A 5 -20.42 21.62 2.97
CA ALA A 5 -20.67 20.84 1.76
C ALA A 5 -21.94 19.96 1.92
N PRO A 6 -22.72 19.75 0.84
CA PRO A 6 -24.05 19.13 0.92
C PRO A 6 -23.97 17.65 1.33
N LEU A 7 -24.92 17.25 2.17
CA LEU A 7 -25.12 15.88 2.64
C LEU A 7 -25.64 15.00 1.48
N LEU A 8 -24.76 14.57 0.60
CA LEU A 8 -25.03 13.45 -0.30
C LEU A 8 -25.12 12.19 0.56
N CYS A 9 -26.33 11.63 0.66
CA CYS A 9 -26.58 10.30 1.21
C CYS A 9 -25.74 9.28 0.43
N GLY A 10 -24.53 9.02 0.94
CA GLY A 10 -23.51 8.22 0.30
C GLY A 10 -22.23 8.27 1.13
N ARG A 11 -21.49 7.17 1.14
CA ARG A 11 -20.20 7.11 1.85
C ARG A 11 -19.30 8.22 1.33
N SER A 12 -18.72 9.01 2.25
CA SER A 12 -17.80 10.09 1.86
C SER A 12 -16.71 9.53 0.94
N PRO A 13 -16.46 10.17 -0.22
CA PRO A 13 -15.49 9.67 -1.18
C PRO A 13 -14.10 9.65 -0.55
N TYR A 14 -13.33 8.61 -0.83
CA TYR A 14 -11.94 8.55 -0.38
C TYR A 14 -11.13 9.68 -1.01
N PRO A 15 -10.20 10.29 -0.25
CA PRO A 15 -9.32 11.31 -0.81
C PRO A 15 -8.50 10.72 -1.96
N THR A 16 -8.42 11.47 -3.06
CA THR A 16 -7.70 11.05 -4.28
C THR A 16 -6.24 10.70 -3.98
N GLU A 17 -5.61 11.47 -3.10
CA GLU A 17 -4.23 11.23 -2.66
C GLU A 17 -4.03 9.82 -2.07
N LEU A 18 -4.95 9.36 -1.23
CA LEU A 18 -4.90 8.02 -0.64
C LEU A 18 -5.01 6.94 -1.72
N LEU A 19 -5.89 7.13 -2.70
CA LEU A 19 -6.07 6.19 -3.81
C LEU A 19 -4.84 6.16 -4.73
N ILE A 20 -4.19 7.29 -4.97
CA ILE A 20 -2.92 7.35 -5.72
C ILE A 20 -1.83 6.60 -4.96
N ARG A 21 -1.67 6.84 -3.65
CA ARG A 21 -0.68 6.12 -2.82
C ARG A 21 -0.93 4.60 -2.81
N LEU A 22 -2.19 4.16 -2.83
CA LEU A 22 -2.54 2.74 -2.98
C LEU A 22 -2.07 2.16 -4.31
N LEU A 23 -2.28 2.88 -5.43
CA LEU A 23 -1.80 2.43 -6.74
C LEU A 23 -0.27 2.35 -6.82
N VAL A 24 0.44 3.27 -6.15
CA VAL A 24 1.91 3.23 -6.06
C VAL A 24 2.37 1.96 -5.34
N ILE A 25 1.78 1.63 -4.17
CA ILE A 25 2.08 0.39 -3.44
C ILE A 25 1.75 -0.83 -4.30
N GLN A 26 0.60 -0.81 -4.98
CA GLN A 26 0.18 -1.89 -5.84
C GLN A 26 1.21 -2.21 -6.93
N GLN A 27 1.73 -1.18 -7.61
CA GLN A 27 2.75 -1.34 -8.65
C GLN A 27 4.12 -1.72 -8.09
N GLN A 28 4.57 -1.03 -7.03
CA GLN A 28 5.89 -1.25 -6.42
C GLN A 28 6.07 -2.71 -5.97
N PHE A 29 4.98 -3.33 -5.51
CA PHE A 29 4.96 -4.69 -4.97
C PHE A 29 4.27 -5.72 -5.86
N ASN A 30 3.84 -5.32 -7.06
CA ASN A 30 3.08 -6.13 -8.01
C ASN A 30 1.89 -6.89 -7.38
N LEU A 31 1.11 -6.19 -6.55
CA LEU A 31 -0.01 -6.76 -5.81
C LEU A 31 -1.30 -6.79 -6.65
N SER A 32 -2.07 -7.87 -6.55
CA SER A 32 -3.47 -7.85 -6.97
C SER A 32 -4.31 -6.98 -6.03
N ASP A 33 -5.49 -6.52 -6.46
CA ASP A 33 -6.32 -5.63 -5.64
C ASP A 33 -6.77 -6.29 -4.30
N SER A 34 -6.90 -7.63 -4.24
CA SER A 34 -7.21 -8.36 -2.98
C SER A 34 -5.99 -8.51 -2.10
N GLN A 35 -4.81 -8.72 -2.68
CA GLN A 35 -3.57 -8.73 -1.92
C GLN A 35 -3.31 -7.34 -1.34
N LEU A 36 -3.53 -6.28 -2.11
CA LEU A 36 -3.41 -4.91 -1.61
C LEU A 36 -4.29 -4.68 -0.39
N GLU A 37 -5.57 -5.03 -0.46
CA GLU A 37 -6.50 -4.91 0.68
C GLU A 37 -6.00 -5.69 1.92
N SER A 38 -5.58 -6.94 1.73
CA SER A 38 -5.02 -7.76 2.81
C SER A 38 -3.73 -7.16 3.40
N GLN A 39 -2.82 -6.67 2.56
CA GLN A 39 -1.54 -6.09 2.99
C GLN A 39 -1.74 -4.77 3.75
N VAL A 40 -2.75 -3.96 3.37
CA VAL A 40 -3.08 -2.73 4.09
C VAL A 40 -3.64 -3.05 5.48
N LEU A 41 -4.46 -4.09 5.61
CA LEU A 41 -5.00 -4.49 6.92
C LEU A 41 -3.92 -5.06 7.84
N ASP A 42 -2.99 -5.83 7.28
CA ASP A 42 -1.92 -6.50 8.04
C ASP A 42 -0.80 -5.52 8.44
N ARG A 43 -0.25 -4.77 7.48
CA ARG A 43 1.01 -4.02 7.68
C ARG A 43 0.77 -2.58 8.12
N ALA A 44 1.18 -2.26 9.35
CA ALA A 44 1.14 -0.89 9.89
C ALA A 44 2.01 0.10 9.09
N SER A 45 3.11 -0.37 8.49
CA SER A 45 3.96 0.47 7.62
C SER A 45 3.22 0.97 6.38
N ILE A 46 2.42 0.09 5.76
CA ILE A 46 1.56 0.44 4.63
C ILE A 46 0.49 1.43 5.08
N ARG A 47 -0.20 1.19 6.19
CA ARG A 47 -1.20 2.12 6.74
C ARG A 47 -0.61 3.50 7.02
N ARG A 48 0.60 3.55 7.60
CA ARG A 48 1.33 4.79 7.85
C ARG A 48 1.67 5.53 6.57
N PHE A 49 2.12 4.84 5.52
CA PHE A 49 2.37 5.46 4.22
C PHE A 49 1.09 6.02 3.60
N LEU A 50 -0.03 5.30 3.72
CA LEU A 50 -1.33 5.74 3.23
C LEU A 50 -1.95 6.88 4.05
N GLY A 51 -1.39 7.20 5.22
CA GLY A 51 -1.93 8.21 6.13
C GLY A 51 -3.23 7.79 6.81
N ILE A 52 -3.53 6.49 6.84
CA ILE A 52 -4.73 5.91 7.47
C ILE A 52 -4.43 5.74 8.96
N ARG A 53 -5.24 6.35 9.83
CA ARG A 53 -5.19 6.12 11.29
C ARG A 53 -5.90 4.81 11.64
N ASP A 54 -5.62 4.21 12.79
CA ASP A 54 -6.13 2.85 13.14
C ASP A 54 -7.66 2.70 13.13
N SER A 55 -8.42 3.81 13.22
CA SER A 55 -9.88 3.83 13.13
C SER A 55 -10.43 4.17 11.74
N ASP A 56 -9.58 4.55 10.79
CA ASP A 56 -10.00 4.96 9.46
C ASP A 56 -10.32 3.74 8.59
N LYS A 57 -11.37 3.85 7.77
CA LYS A 57 -11.78 2.73 6.91
C LYS A 57 -10.80 2.56 5.74
N VAL A 58 -10.35 1.33 5.53
CA VAL A 58 -9.50 0.94 4.39
C VAL A 58 -10.36 0.83 3.12
N PRO A 59 -9.89 1.34 1.96
CA PRO A 59 -10.54 1.10 0.68
C PRO A 59 -10.53 -0.39 0.33
N ASN A 60 -11.69 -0.91 -0.05
CA ASN A 60 -11.80 -2.29 -0.53
C ASN A 60 -11.24 -2.43 -1.97
N ARG A 61 -11.00 -3.67 -2.40
CA ARG A 61 -10.60 -4.00 -3.78
C ARG A 61 -11.41 -3.26 -4.85
N ASN A 62 -12.74 -3.20 -4.70
CA ASN A 62 -13.63 -2.59 -5.70
C ASN A 62 -13.41 -1.08 -5.84
N THR A 63 -13.10 -0.39 -4.73
CA THR A 63 -12.80 1.04 -4.73
C THR A 63 -11.53 1.34 -5.53
N VAL A 64 -10.49 0.52 -5.31
CA VAL A 64 -9.22 0.65 -6.03
C VAL A 64 -9.42 0.38 -7.52
N TRP A 65 -10.15 -0.68 -7.86
CA TRP A 65 -10.49 -1.00 -9.24
C TRP A 65 -11.24 0.14 -9.93
N ALA A 66 -12.30 0.67 -9.31
CA ALA A 66 -13.09 1.76 -9.87
C ALA A 66 -12.28 3.06 -10.03
N PHE A 67 -11.29 3.31 -9.18
CA PHE A 67 -10.39 4.43 -9.36
C PHE A 67 -9.42 4.23 -10.53
N ARG A 68 -8.85 3.03 -10.66
CA ARG A 68 -7.98 2.68 -11.78
C ARG A 68 -8.72 2.79 -13.12
N GLU A 69 -9.94 2.29 -13.18
CA GLU A 69 -10.78 2.39 -14.38
C GLU A 69 -11.01 3.86 -14.76
N ARG A 70 -11.35 4.72 -13.80
CA ARG A 70 -11.49 6.17 -14.05
C ARG A 70 -10.21 6.81 -14.60
N LEU A 71 -9.03 6.40 -14.13
CA LEU A 71 -7.75 6.89 -14.65
C LEU A 71 -7.47 6.42 -16.07
N VAL A 72 -7.85 5.18 -16.40
CA VAL A 72 -7.72 4.63 -17.76
C VAL A 72 -8.64 5.36 -18.73
N GLN A 73 -9.91 5.57 -18.35
CA GLN A 73 -10.87 6.31 -19.17
C GLN A 73 -10.45 7.78 -19.36
N ALA A 74 -9.74 8.36 -18.40
CA ALA A 74 -9.16 9.70 -18.51
C ALA A 74 -7.84 9.76 -19.30
N GLY A 75 -7.27 8.61 -19.72
CA GLY A 75 -5.95 8.55 -20.37
C GLY A 75 -4.78 8.90 -19.43
N LEU A 76 -5.02 8.99 -18.11
CA LEU A 76 -4.04 9.43 -17.12
C LEU A 76 -3.28 8.28 -16.48
N GLY A 77 -3.64 7.02 -16.77
CA GLY A 77 -3.01 5.84 -16.19
C GLY A 77 -1.48 5.86 -16.33
N ALA A 78 -0.97 5.97 -17.57
CA ALA A 78 0.47 5.96 -17.83
C ALA A 78 1.18 7.20 -17.27
N SER A 79 0.60 8.39 -17.51
CA SER A 79 1.19 9.67 -17.09
C SER A 79 1.37 9.78 -15.57
N LEU A 80 0.43 9.24 -14.78
CA LEU A 80 0.55 9.22 -13.32
C LEU A 80 1.78 8.42 -12.87
N PHE A 81 2.01 7.24 -13.45
CA PHE A 81 3.15 6.40 -13.07
C PHE A 81 4.47 6.96 -13.54
N GLU A 82 4.52 7.55 -14.74
CA GLU A 82 5.69 8.26 -15.23
C GLU A 82 6.07 9.41 -14.30
N GLU A 83 5.08 10.18 -13.84
CA GLU A 83 5.32 11.30 -12.93
C GLU A 83 5.82 10.85 -11.56
N VAL A 84 5.24 9.79 -10.98
CA VAL A 84 5.74 9.20 -9.74
C VAL A 84 7.18 8.71 -9.91
N ASN A 85 7.48 8.00 -11.00
CA ASN A 85 8.83 7.53 -11.28
C ASN A 85 9.82 8.68 -11.48
N ARG A 86 9.40 9.76 -12.16
CA ARG A 86 10.21 10.96 -12.36
C ARG A 86 10.60 11.61 -11.02
N GLN A 87 9.64 11.73 -10.10
CA GLN A 87 9.89 12.27 -8.76
C GLN A 87 10.83 11.38 -7.95
N LEU A 88 10.64 10.06 -8.00
CA LEU A 88 11.54 9.11 -7.33
C LEU A 88 12.96 9.19 -7.88
N GLN A 89 13.12 9.26 -9.21
CA GLN A 89 14.42 9.39 -9.86
C GLN A 89 15.11 10.71 -9.53
N ALA A 90 14.37 11.81 -9.40
CA ALA A 90 14.92 13.10 -8.99
C ALA A 90 15.53 13.05 -7.58
N GLU A 91 14.94 12.25 -6.69
CA GLU A 91 15.44 12.00 -5.34
C GLU A 91 16.50 10.86 -5.29
N GLY A 92 16.93 10.34 -6.44
CA GLY A 92 17.94 9.29 -6.54
C GLY A 92 17.43 7.87 -6.26
N TYR A 93 16.11 7.70 -6.11
CA TYR A 93 15.48 6.39 -5.90
C TYR A 93 15.05 5.78 -7.23
N LEU A 94 15.50 4.56 -7.49
CA LEU A 94 14.99 3.74 -8.58
C LEU A 94 14.01 2.74 -8.00
N ALA A 95 12.70 2.98 -8.18
CA ALA A 95 11.65 2.04 -7.83
C ALA A 95 11.81 0.76 -8.65
N ARG A 96 12.59 -0.20 -8.13
CA ARG A 96 12.63 -1.55 -8.68
C ARG A 96 11.36 -2.25 -8.24
N CYS A 97 10.44 -2.50 -9.17
CA CYS A 97 9.29 -3.35 -8.91
C CYS A 97 9.80 -4.68 -8.36
N GLY A 98 9.36 -5.06 -7.17
CA GLY A 98 9.86 -6.22 -6.45
C GLY A 98 8.73 -6.93 -5.72
N GLN A 99 8.94 -8.19 -5.34
CA GLN A 99 7.95 -8.94 -4.58
C GLN A 99 8.15 -8.68 -3.09
N ILE A 100 7.08 -8.43 -2.34
CA ILE A 100 7.15 -8.42 -0.87
C ILE A 100 7.46 -9.84 -0.42
N ILE A 101 8.61 -10.02 0.24
CA ILE A 101 8.96 -11.27 0.92
C ILE A 101 8.85 -11.02 2.43
N ASP A 102 8.13 -11.89 3.12
CA ASP A 102 8.03 -11.86 4.58
C ASP A 102 9.12 -12.74 5.20
N ALA A 103 9.68 -12.30 6.34
CA ALA A 103 10.66 -13.08 7.07
C ALA A 103 9.96 -13.78 8.25
N THR A 104 9.75 -15.09 8.13
CA THR A 104 9.25 -15.89 9.24
C THR A 104 10.39 -16.19 10.23
N LEU A 105 10.18 -15.88 11.51
CA LEU A 105 11.05 -16.34 12.59
C LEU A 105 10.91 -17.86 12.73
N VAL A 106 11.95 -18.60 12.38
CA VAL A 106 11.99 -20.05 12.60
C VAL A 106 12.53 -20.30 14.02
N PRO A 107 11.80 -21.00 14.89
CA PRO A 107 12.32 -21.36 16.21
C PRO A 107 13.52 -22.30 16.04
N VAL A 108 14.68 -21.88 16.53
CA VAL A 108 15.86 -22.74 16.58
C VAL A 108 15.66 -23.75 17.73
N PRO A 109 15.96 -25.05 17.53
CA PRO A 109 15.94 -26.00 18.63
C PRO A 109 16.86 -25.54 19.76
N THR A 110 16.32 -25.42 20.97
CA THR A 110 17.12 -25.06 22.15
C THR A 110 18.19 -26.12 22.37
N GLN A 111 19.46 -25.74 22.22
CA GLN A 111 20.60 -26.62 22.46
C GLN A 111 20.62 -27.00 23.95
N ARG A 112 20.44 -28.29 24.25
CA ARG A 112 20.46 -28.84 25.63
C ARG A 112 21.81 -29.44 25.99
N ASN A 113 22.82 -29.28 25.16
CA ASN A 113 24.15 -29.84 25.42
C ASN A 113 24.86 -28.97 26.46
N GLY A 114 25.35 -29.61 27.52
CA GLY A 114 26.27 -28.98 28.47
C GLY A 114 27.63 -28.69 27.81
N ARG A 115 28.41 -27.78 28.41
CA ARG A 115 29.74 -27.37 27.91
C ARG A 115 30.72 -28.54 27.73
N THR A 116 30.53 -29.63 28.48
CA THR A 116 31.32 -30.86 28.43
C THR A 116 30.99 -31.78 27.25
N GLU A 117 29.83 -31.61 26.63
CA GLU A 117 29.31 -32.50 25.56
C GLU A 117 29.51 -31.89 24.15
N ASN A 118 29.98 -30.63 24.08
CA ASN A 118 30.28 -29.90 22.83
C ASN A 118 31.79 -29.68 22.61
N ALA A 119 32.64 -30.42 23.34
CA ALA A 119 34.10 -30.40 23.18
C ALA A 119 34.56 -31.43 22.13
#